data_AF-A0A9E3U4D9-F1
#
_entry.id   AF-A0A9E3U4D9-F1
#
_cell.length_a   1.000
_cell.length_b   1.000
_cell.length_c   1.000
_cell.angle_alpha   90.00
_cell.angle_beta   90.00
_cell.angle_gamma   90.00
#
_symmetry.space_group_name_H-M   'P 1'
#
loop_
_entity.id
_entity.type
_entity.pdbx_description
1 polymer ?
#
loop_
_entity_poly.entity_id
_entity_poly.type
_entity_poly.pdbx_seq_one_letter_code
_entity_poly.pdbx_strand_id
1 'polypeptide(L)'
;MIRRFAPWTALALVLCSFAWASAATRVWRDAAGTSQLEAELVKVEGPLVYLKAANGSVFTVPLDKLSAADRTFLAAQQPGPPATAPATTPLRPLTTSPGTLPKPTVAVAAPLAPPATILGKDQSELPVWLLVSAAQQLYQQGEYETAARFQHWVVVRQKDRGRYDLACMYSLAGNTDAAIYWLQQAALTEGTDPVFAETDQELAAVQQDARWKDVLAYLGSAQLYWKGSGLKRSTLIVPAGYRPGTPIPLVVGLHGYRHYPEGFLDEDYQQLADSLSVAFVAVSGTIPEGPNAFQWDEQDVSRNIQHVERAISELSSQVT
;
A
#
# COMPACT_ATOMS: atom_id res chain seq x y z
N MET A 1 -38.26 58.76 -49.33
CA MET A 1 -37.66 57.79 -50.28
C MET A 1 -37.09 56.63 -49.46
N ILE A 2 -37.66 55.42 -49.54
CA ILE A 2 -37.12 54.23 -50.26
C ILE A 2 -35.87 53.66 -49.53
N ARG A 3 -35.67 52.38 -49.20
CA ARG A 3 -36.40 51.09 -49.18
C ARG A 3 -35.49 50.10 -48.39
N ARG A 4 -36.11 49.18 -47.64
CA ARG A 4 -35.85 47.73 -47.38
C ARG A 4 -34.47 47.12 -47.72
N PHE A 5 -33.94 46.23 -46.86
CA PHE A 5 -33.92 44.74 -47.02
C PHE A 5 -33.04 44.06 -45.93
N ALA A 6 -33.52 42.95 -45.38
CA ALA A 6 -32.75 41.98 -44.57
C ALA A 6 -32.11 40.90 -45.46
N PRO A 7 -31.09 40.17 -44.98
CA PRO A 7 -31.24 38.69 -44.81
C PRO A 7 -30.49 38.16 -43.55
N TRP A 8 -31.10 37.34 -42.68
CA TRP A 8 -31.16 35.86 -42.70
C TRP A 8 -29.79 35.16 -42.88
N THR A 9 -29.17 34.77 -41.76
CA THR A 9 -28.03 33.83 -41.70
C THR A 9 -28.48 32.54 -41.02
N ALA A 10 -28.42 31.43 -41.76
CA ALA A 10 -28.69 30.09 -41.26
C ALA A 10 -27.46 29.53 -40.52
N LEU A 11 -27.66 29.01 -39.30
CA LEU A 11 -26.65 28.31 -38.52
C LEU A 11 -26.82 26.81 -38.72
N ALA A 12 -25.86 26.15 -39.38
CA ALA A 12 -25.83 24.71 -39.56
C ALA A 12 -25.21 24.04 -38.31
N LEU A 13 -26.01 23.26 -37.59
CA LEU A 13 -25.58 22.45 -36.45
C LEU A 13 -25.00 21.12 -36.96
N VAL A 14 -23.69 20.92 -36.86
CA VAL A 14 -23.04 19.63 -37.16
C VAL A 14 -23.08 18.77 -35.90
N LEU A 15 -23.99 17.79 -35.85
CA LEU A 15 -23.99 16.73 -34.84
C LEU A 15 -22.91 15.69 -35.19
N CYS A 16 -21.73 15.81 -34.58
CA CYS A 16 -20.73 14.74 -34.58
C CYS A 16 -21.19 13.63 -33.63
N SER A 17 -21.67 12.52 -34.20
CA SER A 17 -21.99 11.30 -33.45
C SER A 17 -20.71 10.53 -33.14
N PHE A 18 -20.12 10.73 -31.97
CA PHE A 18 -19.07 9.84 -31.46
C PHE A 18 -19.74 8.54 -31.02
N ALA A 19 -19.61 7.49 -31.83
CA ALA A 19 -19.91 6.14 -31.40
C ALA A 19 -18.85 5.74 -30.36
N TRP A 20 -19.20 5.79 -29.08
CA TRP A 20 -18.39 5.17 -28.03
C TRP A 20 -18.45 3.66 -28.24
N ALA A 21 -17.34 3.08 -28.69
CA ALA A 21 -17.14 1.65 -28.58
C ALA A 21 -17.17 1.31 -27.08
N SER A 22 -18.20 0.58 -26.64
CA SER A 22 -18.21 0.01 -25.30
C SER A 22 -17.07 -0.99 -25.21
N ALA A 23 -16.15 -0.76 -24.28
CA ALA A 23 -15.09 -1.72 -24.02
C ALA A 23 -15.71 -2.96 -23.36
N ALA A 24 -15.16 -4.13 -23.69
CA ALA A 24 -15.67 -5.39 -23.17
C ALA A 24 -15.45 -5.46 -21.64
N THR A 25 -16.49 -5.82 -20.91
CA THR A 25 -16.40 -6.14 -19.48
C THR A 25 -15.51 -7.37 -19.29
N ARG A 26 -14.56 -7.33 -18.34
CA ARG A 26 -13.74 -8.49 -17.94
C ARG A 26 -13.68 -8.63 -16.42
N VAL A 27 -13.25 -9.82 -15.99
CA VAL A 27 -12.90 -10.08 -14.59
C VAL A 27 -11.44 -9.69 -14.37
N TRP A 28 -11.23 -8.61 -13.63
CA TRP A 28 -9.95 -8.14 -13.13
C TRP A 28 -9.61 -8.86 -11.83
N ARG A 29 -8.35 -9.20 -11.62
CA ARG A 29 -7.84 -9.87 -10.42
C ARG A 29 -6.76 -9.03 -9.76
N ASP A 30 -6.61 -9.19 -8.45
CA ASP A 30 -5.46 -8.61 -7.75
C ASP A 30 -4.17 -9.40 -8.03
N ALA A 31 -3.01 -8.82 -7.69
CA ALA A 31 -1.69 -9.43 -7.88
C ALA A 31 -1.61 -10.85 -7.30
N ALA A 32 -2.22 -11.07 -6.12
CA ALA A 32 -2.24 -12.36 -5.43
C ALA A 32 -3.26 -13.37 -6.01
N GLY A 33 -4.11 -12.96 -6.95
CA GLY A 33 -5.21 -13.77 -7.49
C GLY A 33 -6.33 -14.09 -6.48
N THR A 34 -6.28 -13.50 -5.28
CA THR A 34 -7.22 -13.77 -4.19
C THR A 34 -8.54 -13.04 -4.33
N SER A 35 -8.53 -11.95 -5.09
CA SER A 35 -9.71 -11.10 -5.26
C SER A 35 -9.99 -10.81 -6.72
N GLN A 36 -11.26 -10.63 -7.05
CA GLN A 36 -11.70 -10.35 -8.42
C GLN A 36 -12.79 -9.28 -8.51
N LEU A 37 -12.81 -8.52 -9.60
CA LEU A 37 -13.81 -7.52 -9.93
C LEU A 37 -14.22 -7.62 -11.39
N GLU A 38 -15.51 -7.74 -11.67
CA GLU A 38 -16.03 -7.62 -13.03
C GLU A 38 -16.25 -6.14 -13.39
N ALA A 39 -15.50 -5.63 -14.37
CA ALA A 39 -15.52 -4.23 -14.77
C ALA A 39 -15.04 -4.01 -16.22
N GLU A 40 -15.45 -2.89 -16.81
CA GLU A 40 -14.97 -2.35 -18.08
C GLU A 40 -13.71 -1.50 -17.86
N LEU A 41 -12.71 -1.62 -18.74
CA LEU A 41 -11.56 -0.72 -18.75
C LEU A 41 -12.00 0.65 -19.26
N VAL A 42 -11.86 1.70 -18.44
CA VAL A 42 -12.13 3.08 -18.85
C VAL A 42 -10.90 3.70 -19.51
N LYS A 43 -9.76 3.66 -18.83
CA LYS A 43 -8.47 4.16 -19.33
C LYS A 43 -7.30 3.68 -18.47
N VAL A 44 -6.10 3.82 -18.99
CA VAL A 44 -4.84 3.71 -18.25
C VAL A 44 -4.14 5.06 -18.33
N GLU A 45 -3.74 5.61 -17.17
CA GLU A 45 -3.04 6.89 -17.08
C GLU A 45 -1.85 6.74 -16.13
N GLY A 46 -0.64 6.64 -16.70
CA GLY A 46 0.57 6.35 -15.94
C GLY A 46 0.45 5.02 -15.19
N PRO A 47 0.69 4.99 -13.85
CA PRO A 47 0.58 3.78 -13.06
C PRO A 47 -0.86 3.46 -12.62
N LEU A 48 -1.87 4.21 -13.08
CA LEU A 48 -3.26 4.07 -12.63
C LEU A 48 -4.15 3.49 -13.73
N VAL A 49 -5.00 2.55 -13.33
CA VAL A 49 -5.99 1.87 -14.16
C VAL A 49 -7.38 2.25 -13.67
N TYR A 50 -8.22 2.76 -14.58
CA TYR A 50 -9.57 3.19 -14.26
C TYR A 50 -10.56 2.11 -14.73
N LEU A 51 -11.29 1.52 -13.81
CA LEU A 51 -12.20 0.38 -14.05
C LEU A 51 -13.64 0.77 -13.70
N LYS A 52 -14.58 0.60 -14.63
CA LYS A 52 -16.00 0.89 -14.40
C LYS A 52 -16.77 -0.41 -14.16
N ALA A 53 -17.31 -0.59 -12.97
CA ALA A 53 -18.16 -1.75 -12.67
C ALA A 53 -19.56 -1.60 -13.27
N ALA A 54 -20.33 -2.70 -13.29
CA ALA A 54 -21.69 -2.75 -13.84
C ALA A 54 -22.67 -1.76 -13.18
N ASN A 55 -22.42 -1.36 -11.92
CA ASN A 55 -23.23 -0.35 -11.22
C ASN A 55 -22.87 1.10 -11.60
N GLY A 56 -21.96 1.31 -12.54
CA GLY A 56 -21.51 2.63 -13.00
C GLY A 56 -20.40 3.26 -12.18
N SER A 57 -20.01 2.69 -11.03
CA SER A 57 -18.89 3.19 -10.22
C SER A 57 -17.56 3.01 -10.97
N VAL A 58 -16.72 4.05 -10.94
CA VAL A 58 -15.35 4.00 -11.48
C VAL A 58 -14.37 3.85 -10.32
N PHE A 59 -13.53 2.83 -10.42
CA PHE A 59 -12.47 2.51 -9.47
C PHE A 59 -11.11 2.84 -10.07
N THR A 60 -10.22 3.41 -9.26
CA THR A 60 -8.84 3.66 -9.65
C THR A 60 -7.95 2.62 -8.97
N VAL A 61 -7.25 1.82 -9.76
CA VAL A 61 -6.41 0.71 -9.29
C VAL A 61 -4.97 0.96 -9.74
N PRO A 62 -3.99 0.97 -8.82
CA PRO A 62 -2.59 0.98 -9.22
C PRO A 62 -2.25 -0.26 -10.06
N LEU A 63 -1.53 -0.08 -11.16
CA LEU A 63 -1.24 -1.11 -12.16
C LEU A 63 -0.54 -2.33 -11.54
N ASP A 64 0.36 -2.09 -10.59
CA ASP A 64 1.10 -3.11 -9.81
C ASP A 64 0.20 -3.97 -8.91
N LYS A 65 -1.01 -3.50 -8.58
CA LYS A 65 -1.98 -4.24 -7.76
C LYS A 65 -2.88 -5.18 -8.57
N LEU A 66 -2.83 -5.14 -9.89
CA LEU A 66 -3.56 -6.06 -10.76
C LEU A 66 -2.76 -7.35 -10.98
N SER A 67 -3.43 -8.46 -11.31
CA SER A 67 -2.77 -9.73 -11.61
C SER A 67 -1.82 -9.62 -12.80
N ALA A 68 -0.81 -10.50 -12.88
CA ALA A 68 0.08 -10.57 -14.03
C ALA A 68 -0.69 -10.67 -15.36
N ALA A 69 -1.79 -11.45 -15.40
CA ALA A 69 -2.63 -11.60 -16.58
C ALA A 69 -3.37 -10.31 -16.97
N ASP A 70 -3.82 -9.52 -15.99
CA ASP A 70 -4.43 -8.21 -16.24
C ASP A 70 -3.39 -7.18 -16.68
N ARG A 71 -2.20 -7.18 -16.06
CA ARG A 71 -1.08 -6.33 -16.48
C ARG A 71 -0.66 -6.66 -17.91
N THR A 72 -0.55 -7.93 -18.28
CA THR A 72 -0.28 -8.38 -19.66
C THR A 72 -1.38 -7.92 -20.62
N PHE A 73 -2.65 -8.03 -20.24
CA PHE A 73 -3.74 -7.53 -21.08
C PHE A 73 -3.66 -6.03 -21.32
N LEU A 74 -3.39 -5.25 -20.27
CA LEU A 74 -3.22 -3.79 -20.38
C LEU A 74 -2.00 -3.43 -21.22
N ALA A 75 -0.89 -4.17 -21.06
CA ALA A 75 0.30 -4.01 -21.88
C ALA A 75 0.05 -4.37 -23.35
N ALA A 76 -0.77 -5.37 -23.65
CA ALA A 76 -1.14 -5.76 -25.01
C ALA A 76 -2.16 -4.81 -25.67
N GLN A 77 -2.93 -4.07 -24.87
CA GLN A 77 -3.74 -2.94 -25.33
C GLN A 77 -2.86 -1.72 -25.68
N GLN A 78 -1.65 -1.67 -25.13
CA GLN A 78 -0.59 -0.80 -25.60
C GLN A 78 0.22 -1.53 -26.70
N PRO A 79 0.74 -0.82 -27.71
CA PRO A 79 1.52 -1.47 -28.75
C PRO A 79 2.90 -1.94 -28.21
N GLY A 80 3.04 -3.22 -27.85
CA GLY A 80 4.32 -3.88 -27.51
C GLY A 80 4.20 -5.31 -26.93
N PRO A 81 5.20 -6.21 -27.11
CA PRO A 81 5.03 -7.66 -26.89
C PRO A 81 5.32 -8.13 -25.43
N PRO A 82 4.64 -9.19 -24.92
CA PRO A 82 4.71 -9.60 -23.50
C PRO A 82 5.61 -10.82 -23.22
N ALA A 83 6.04 -10.99 -21.96
CA ALA A 83 6.74 -12.15 -21.42
C ALA A 83 6.17 -12.62 -20.06
N THR A 84 6.23 -13.93 -19.81
CA THR A 84 5.75 -14.68 -18.63
C THR A 84 6.82 -14.80 -17.52
N ALA A 85 6.41 -14.76 -16.24
CA ALA A 85 7.29 -14.79 -15.07
C ALA A 85 7.46 -16.18 -14.40
N PRO A 86 8.66 -16.49 -13.83
CA PRO A 86 8.88 -17.55 -12.85
C PRO A 86 8.87 -17.03 -11.39
N ALA A 87 8.91 -17.96 -10.43
CA ALA A 87 8.69 -17.73 -9.00
C ALA A 87 9.94 -17.23 -8.23
N THR A 88 9.76 -16.17 -7.46
CA THR A 88 10.70 -15.62 -6.47
C THR A 88 10.79 -16.52 -5.24
N THR A 89 12.00 -16.84 -4.77
CA THR A 89 12.20 -17.48 -3.46
C THR A 89 12.54 -16.39 -2.43
N PRO A 90 11.60 -15.98 -1.55
CA PRO A 90 11.90 -15.00 -0.53
C PRO A 90 12.90 -15.57 0.48
N LEU A 91 13.99 -14.85 0.72
CA LEU A 91 14.91 -15.16 1.81
C LEU A 91 14.21 -14.98 3.15
N ARG A 92 14.47 -15.92 4.07
CA ARG A 92 13.93 -15.88 5.43
C ARG A 92 14.62 -14.75 6.23
N PRO A 93 13.87 -13.82 6.85
CA PRO A 93 14.47 -12.76 7.64
C PRO A 93 15.29 -13.33 8.81
N LEU A 94 16.52 -12.86 8.98
CA LEU A 94 17.32 -13.11 10.18
C LEU A 94 16.86 -12.15 11.27
N THR A 95 15.92 -12.59 12.11
CA THR A 95 15.36 -11.76 13.19
C THR A 95 16.04 -12.09 14.52
N THR A 96 16.84 -11.17 15.06
CA THR A 96 17.16 -11.18 16.49
C THR A 96 16.05 -10.44 17.23
N SER A 97 15.27 -11.14 18.05
CA SER A 97 14.15 -10.52 18.75
C SER A 97 14.66 -9.68 19.94
N PRO A 98 14.26 -8.42 20.07
CA PRO A 98 14.69 -7.54 21.14
C PRO A 98 13.71 -7.66 22.29
N GLY A 99 14.22 -7.93 23.50
CA GLY A 99 13.47 -7.78 24.75
C GLY A 99 12.01 -8.26 24.75
N THR A 100 11.19 -7.65 25.60
CA THR A 100 9.74 -7.90 25.63
C THR A 100 9.03 -6.68 25.07
N LEU A 101 8.07 -6.88 24.17
CA LEU A 101 7.22 -5.81 23.63
C LEU A 101 6.50 -5.07 24.77
N PRO A 102 6.43 -3.72 24.73
CA PRO A 102 5.67 -2.98 25.72
C PRO A 102 4.18 -3.34 25.63
N LYS A 103 3.53 -3.45 26.78
CA LYS A 103 2.08 -3.72 26.85
C LYS A 103 1.31 -2.39 26.83
N PRO A 104 0.15 -2.33 26.16
CA PRO A 104 -0.76 -1.20 26.24
C PRO A 104 -1.03 -0.81 27.69
N THR A 105 -0.84 0.46 28.02
CA THR A 105 -1.06 1.02 29.37
C THR A 105 -2.54 1.34 29.59
N VAL A 106 -3.27 1.65 28.52
CA VAL A 106 -4.68 1.99 28.58
C VAL A 106 -5.53 0.78 28.22
N ALA A 107 -6.27 0.30 29.22
CA ALA A 107 -7.23 -0.79 29.03
C ALA A 107 -8.48 -0.27 28.31
N VAL A 108 -8.60 -0.59 27.02
CA VAL A 108 -9.80 -0.39 26.22
C VAL A 108 -10.23 -1.74 25.64
N ALA A 109 -11.54 -1.99 25.59
CA ALA A 109 -12.07 -3.18 24.96
C ALA A 109 -11.80 -3.14 23.44
N ALA A 110 -11.56 -4.30 22.84
CA ALA A 110 -11.52 -4.39 21.39
C ALA A 110 -12.88 -3.96 20.80
N PRO A 111 -12.91 -3.03 19.83
CA PRO A 111 -14.15 -2.66 19.16
C PRO A 111 -14.82 -3.87 18.54
N LEU A 112 -16.15 -3.92 18.62
CA LEU A 112 -16.91 -4.96 17.91
C LEU A 112 -16.63 -4.84 16.40
N ALA A 113 -16.51 -5.98 15.74
CA ALA A 113 -16.40 -6.00 14.29
C ALA A 113 -17.67 -5.35 13.69
N PRO A 114 -17.53 -4.42 12.74
CA PRO A 114 -18.67 -3.85 12.05
C PRO A 114 -19.38 -4.93 11.23
N PRO A 115 -20.66 -4.73 10.87
CA PRO A 115 -21.37 -5.66 10.01
C PRO A 115 -20.60 -5.91 8.72
N ALA A 116 -20.43 -7.19 8.36
CA ALA A 116 -19.80 -7.59 7.11
C ALA A 116 -20.60 -7.10 5.91
N THR A 117 -21.92 -6.99 6.01
CA THR A 117 -22.76 -6.42 4.96
C THR A 117 -22.83 -4.90 5.07
N ILE A 118 -22.33 -4.19 4.06
CA ILE A 118 -22.48 -2.73 3.88
C ILE A 118 -23.08 -2.50 2.49
N LEU A 119 -24.16 -1.71 2.42
CA LEU A 119 -24.88 -1.43 1.17
C LEU A 119 -25.33 -2.70 0.41
N GLY A 120 -25.74 -3.74 1.15
CA GLY A 120 -26.19 -5.01 0.57
C GLY A 120 -25.08 -5.89 -0.01
N LYS A 121 -23.80 -5.55 0.19
CA LYS A 121 -22.65 -6.36 -0.20
C LYS A 121 -21.85 -6.81 1.01
N ASP A 122 -21.46 -8.09 1.03
CA ASP A 122 -20.51 -8.59 2.00
C ASP A 122 -19.11 -8.03 1.68
N GLN A 123 -18.61 -7.20 2.58
CA GLN A 123 -17.32 -6.54 2.50
C GLN A 123 -16.16 -7.51 2.70
N SER A 124 -16.37 -8.63 3.41
CA SER A 124 -15.34 -9.64 3.59
C SER A 124 -14.99 -10.35 2.28
N GLU A 125 -15.90 -10.32 1.29
CA GLU A 125 -15.73 -10.93 -0.03
C GLU A 125 -15.15 -9.97 -1.08
N LEU A 126 -15.18 -8.66 -0.84
CA LEU A 126 -14.65 -7.68 -1.80
C LEU A 126 -13.13 -7.77 -1.91
N PRO A 127 -12.49 -7.37 -3.02
CA PRO A 127 -11.04 -7.19 -3.06
C PRO A 127 -10.49 -6.21 -2.04
N VAL A 128 -9.31 -6.47 -1.46
CA VAL A 128 -8.76 -5.53 -0.45
C VAL A 128 -8.50 -4.14 -1.05
N TRP A 129 -7.99 -4.08 -2.28
CA TRP A 129 -7.77 -2.80 -2.94
C TRP A 129 -9.09 -2.02 -3.12
N LEU A 130 -10.21 -2.72 -3.32
CA LEU A 130 -11.52 -2.11 -3.44
C LEU A 130 -11.99 -1.56 -2.09
N LEU A 131 -11.75 -2.29 -1.01
CA LEU A 131 -12.01 -1.82 0.35
C LEU A 131 -11.20 -0.55 0.67
N VAL A 132 -9.90 -0.53 0.32
CA VAL A 132 -9.03 0.64 0.50
C VAL A 132 -9.55 1.84 -0.30
N SER A 133 -9.86 1.64 -1.58
CA SER A 133 -10.38 2.71 -2.43
C SER A 133 -11.71 3.26 -1.91
N ALA A 134 -12.62 2.40 -1.44
CA ALA A 134 -13.90 2.81 -0.87
C ALA A 134 -13.71 3.56 0.46
N ALA A 135 -12.85 3.07 1.36
CA ALA A 135 -12.53 3.74 2.61
C ALA A 135 -11.98 5.15 2.37
N GLN A 136 -11.03 5.30 1.44
CA GLN A 136 -10.45 6.60 1.10
C GLN A 136 -11.47 7.56 0.50
N GLN A 137 -12.32 7.09 -0.41
CA GLN A 137 -13.36 7.92 -1.02
C GLN A 137 -14.36 8.42 0.03
N LEU A 138 -14.82 7.55 0.93
CA LEU A 138 -15.74 7.90 2.00
C LEU A 138 -15.10 8.86 3.00
N TYR A 139 -13.82 8.63 3.35
CA TYR A 139 -13.04 9.52 4.19
C TYR A 139 -12.97 10.93 3.58
N GLN A 140 -12.69 11.05 2.29
CA GLN A 140 -12.67 12.35 1.58
C GLN A 140 -14.03 13.06 1.54
N GLN A 141 -15.13 12.29 1.66
CA GLN A 141 -16.49 12.82 1.72
C GLN A 141 -16.93 13.21 3.15
N GLY A 142 -16.09 12.96 4.17
CA GLY A 142 -16.43 13.19 5.57
C GLY A 142 -17.29 12.08 6.19
N GLU A 143 -17.50 10.97 5.49
CA GLU A 143 -18.32 9.82 5.93
C GLU A 143 -17.48 8.87 6.81
N TYR A 144 -16.91 9.40 7.90
CA TYR A 144 -15.87 8.73 8.68
C TYR A 144 -16.29 7.41 9.33
N GLU A 145 -17.53 7.31 9.82
CA GLU A 145 -18.05 6.06 10.38
C GLU A 145 -18.08 4.96 9.30
N THR A 146 -18.57 5.29 8.10
CA THR A 146 -18.62 4.34 6.99
C THR A 146 -17.21 4.01 6.51
N ALA A 147 -16.32 5.01 6.39
CA ALA A 147 -14.92 4.81 6.03
C ALA A 147 -14.21 3.84 6.99
N ALA A 148 -14.37 4.03 8.31
CA ALA A 148 -13.81 3.17 9.34
C ALA A 148 -14.28 1.71 9.19
N ARG A 149 -15.53 1.49 8.78
CA ARG A 149 -16.05 0.12 8.55
C ARG A 149 -15.36 -0.57 7.37
N PHE A 150 -15.13 0.13 6.26
CA PHE A 150 -14.37 -0.42 5.12
C PHE A 150 -12.91 -0.66 5.51
N GLN A 151 -12.28 0.30 6.19
CA GLN A 151 -10.89 0.19 6.65
C GLN A 151 -10.70 -0.93 7.68
N HIS A 152 -11.69 -1.22 8.52
CA HIS A 152 -11.67 -2.38 9.41
C HIS A 152 -11.48 -3.69 8.64
N TRP A 153 -12.20 -3.87 7.54
CA TRP A 153 -12.06 -5.07 6.70
C TRP A 153 -10.73 -5.13 5.96
N VAL A 154 -10.10 -3.98 5.67
CA VAL A 154 -8.70 -3.92 5.22
C VAL A 154 -7.79 -4.48 6.30
N VAL A 155 -7.87 -3.95 7.52
CA VAL A 155 -7.00 -4.33 8.66
C VAL A 155 -7.15 -5.81 9.05
N VAL A 156 -8.36 -6.36 9.04
CA VAL A 156 -8.59 -7.78 9.36
C VAL A 156 -7.95 -8.70 8.32
N ARG A 157 -7.88 -8.26 7.05
CA ARG A 157 -7.32 -9.04 5.94
C ARG A 157 -5.84 -8.78 5.71
N GLN A 158 -5.35 -7.59 6.05
CA GLN A 158 -3.96 -7.16 5.97
C GLN A 158 -3.47 -6.87 7.39
N LYS A 159 -2.92 -7.90 8.03
CA LYS A 159 -2.59 -7.87 9.46
C LYS A 159 -1.44 -6.94 9.81
N ASP A 160 -0.79 -6.32 8.85
CA ASP A 160 0.47 -5.60 9.02
C ASP A 160 0.40 -4.11 8.69
N ARG A 161 -0.77 -3.57 8.30
CA ARG A 161 -0.95 -2.14 8.02
C ARG A 161 -2.40 -1.65 8.17
N GLY A 162 -2.54 -0.33 8.22
CA GLY A 162 -3.81 0.38 8.12
C GLY A 162 -4.54 0.59 9.45
N ARG A 163 -3.97 0.17 10.58
CA ARG A 163 -4.56 0.40 11.91
C ARG A 163 -4.41 1.85 12.36
N TYR A 164 -3.31 2.52 11.96
CA TYR A 164 -3.18 3.94 12.23
C TYR A 164 -4.30 4.72 11.53
N ASP A 165 -4.49 4.51 10.22
CA ASP A 165 -5.58 5.14 9.47
C ASP A 165 -6.95 4.80 10.05
N LEU A 166 -7.16 3.55 10.47
CA LEU A 166 -8.39 3.13 11.14
C LEU A 166 -8.61 3.87 12.46
N ALA A 167 -7.56 4.11 13.24
CA ALA A 167 -7.64 4.89 14.47
C ALA A 167 -8.04 6.34 14.19
N CYS A 168 -7.45 6.96 13.16
CA CYS A 168 -7.82 8.31 12.72
C CYS A 168 -9.28 8.39 12.29
N MET A 169 -9.76 7.44 11.47
CA MET A 169 -11.16 7.38 11.06
C MET A 169 -12.12 7.24 12.25
N TYR A 170 -11.79 6.42 13.25
CA TYR A 170 -12.59 6.31 14.47
C TYR A 170 -12.55 7.59 15.31
N SER A 171 -11.41 8.27 15.39
CA SER A 171 -11.28 9.55 16.10
C SER A 171 -12.16 10.62 15.45
N LEU A 172 -12.10 10.75 14.12
CA LEU A 172 -12.94 11.66 13.33
C LEU A 172 -14.44 11.31 13.43
N ALA A 173 -14.79 10.04 13.59
CA ALA A 173 -16.16 9.59 13.84
C ALA A 173 -16.61 9.77 15.31
N GLY A 174 -15.78 10.34 16.19
CA GLY A 174 -16.08 10.54 17.61
C GLY A 174 -16.05 9.27 18.46
N ASN A 175 -15.51 8.16 17.95
CA ASN A 175 -15.38 6.90 18.68
C ASN A 175 -13.99 6.79 19.32
N THR A 176 -13.79 7.55 20.39
CA THR A 176 -12.49 7.69 21.06
C THR A 176 -11.93 6.36 21.59
N ASP A 177 -12.77 5.48 22.14
CA ASP A 177 -12.32 4.18 22.65
C ASP A 177 -11.77 3.27 21.54
N ALA A 178 -12.46 3.23 20.39
CA ALA A 178 -11.99 2.46 19.24
C ALA A 178 -10.71 3.05 18.65
N ALA A 179 -10.63 4.37 18.58
CA ALA A 179 -9.43 5.05 18.11
C ALA A 179 -8.21 4.74 19.01
N ILE A 180 -8.37 4.83 20.35
CA ILE A 180 -7.31 4.45 21.30
C ILE A 180 -6.91 2.98 21.13
N TYR A 181 -7.87 2.07 20.99
CA TYR A 181 -7.57 0.66 20.78
C TYR A 181 -6.70 0.45 19.54
N TRP A 182 -7.12 0.98 18.39
CA TRP A 182 -6.43 0.78 17.12
C TRP A 182 -5.08 1.49 17.06
N LEU A 183 -4.95 2.65 17.71
CA LEU A 183 -3.68 3.37 17.81
C LEU A 183 -2.64 2.58 18.63
N GLN A 184 -3.07 1.94 19.72
CA GLN A 184 -2.20 1.04 20.49
C GLN A 184 -1.81 -0.21 19.68
N GLN A 185 -2.73 -0.76 18.87
CA GLN A 185 -2.40 -1.89 17.97
C GLN A 185 -1.43 -1.48 16.84
N ALA A 186 -1.58 -0.29 16.27
CA ALA A 186 -0.69 0.25 15.24
C ALA A 186 0.75 0.38 15.78
N ALA A 187 0.92 0.84 17.01
CA ALA A 187 2.24 0.95 17.66
C ALA A 187 3.00 -0.40 17.68
N LEU A 188 2.29 -1.51 17.86
CA LEU A 188 2.86 -2.86 17.91
C LEU A 188 3.05 -3.51 16.54
N THR A 189 2.23 -3.17 15.56
CA THR A 189 2.16 -3.94 14.30
C THR A 189 2.67 -3.17 13.09
N GLU A 190 2.72 -1.85 13.20
CA GLU A 190 3.09 -0.92 12.12
C GLU A 190 4.26 -0.03 12.55
N GLY A 191 4.40 0.19 13.86
CA GLY A 191 5.20 1.27 14.40
C GLY A 191 4.42 2.57 14.29
N THR A 192 4.30 3.33 15.37
CA THR A 192 3.65 4.64 15.35
C THR A 192 4.65 5.67 15.83
N ASP A 193 4.82 6.75 15.07
CA ASP A 193 5.62 7.88 15.52
C ASP A 193 4.78 8.72 16.50
N PRO A 194 5.16 8.79 17.80
CA PRO A 194 4.42 9.56 18.79
C PRO A 194 4.37 11.05 18.46
N VAL A 195 5.40 11.63 17.84
CA VAL A 195 5.42 13.06 17.50
C VAL A 195 4.41 13.37 16.40
N PHE A 196 4.34 12.50 15.39
CA PHE A 196 3.31 12.57 14.37
C PHE A 196 1.91 12.44 14.98
N ALA A 197 1.68 11.41 15.82
CA ALA A 197 0.38 11.19 16.47
C ALA A 197 -0.05 12.35 17.40
N GLU A 198 0.89 13.06 18.01
CA GLU A 198 0.64 14.24 18.86
C GLU A 198 0.21 15.48 18.07
N THR A 199 0.59 15.58 16.79
CA THR A 199 0.29 16.73 15.94
C THR A 199 -0.76 16.45 14.87
N ASP A 200 -1.16 15.19 14.73
CA ASP A 200 -2.17 14.74 13.78
C ASP A 200 -3.56 15.28 14.17
N GLN A 201 -4.13 16.14 13.33
CA GLN A 201 -5.44 16.74 13.59
C GLN A 201 -6.58 15.73 13.52
N GLU A 202 -6.41 14.61 12.84
CA GLU A 202 -7.41 13.55 12.77
C GLU A 202 -7.57 12.85 14.13
N LEU A 203 -6.54 12.92 14.97
CA LEU A 203 -6.54 12.39 16.33
C LEU A 203 -7.00 13.42 17.38
N ALA A 204 -7.51 14.60 16.98
CA ALA A 204 -7.88 15.66 17.92
C ALA A 204 -8.85 15.21 19.03
N ALA A 205 -9.84 14.36 18.72
CA ALA A 205 -10.77 13.83 19.72
C ALA A 205 -10.08 12.92 20.75
N VAL A 206 -9.11 12.12 20.30
CA VAL A 206 -8.29 11.26 21.17
C VAL A 206 -7.30 12.08 21.98
N GLN A 207 -6.70 13.12 21.39
CA GLN A 207 -5.75 14.01 22.07
C GLN A 207 -6.38 14.78 23.23
N GLN A 208 -7.69 15.02 23.19
CA GLN A 208 -8.45 15.68 24.26
C GLN A 208 -8.92 14.70 25.35
N ASP A 209 -8.79 13.38 25.15
CA ASP A 209 -9.16 12.38 26.14
C ASP A 209 -8.18 12.39 27.33
N ALA A 210 -8.70 12.23 28.55
CA ALA A 210 -7.89 12.20 29.76
C ALA A 210 -6.80 11.10 29.76
N ARG A 211 -7.00 10.03 28.97
CA ARG A 211 -6.06 8.91 28.80
C ARG A 211 -4.95 9.23 27.80
N TRP A 212 -5.02 10.33 27.04
CA TRP A 212 -4.08 10.62 25.96
C TRP A 212 -2.62 10.58 26.38
N LYS A 213 -2.28 11.15 27.55
CA LYS A 213 -0.88 11.13 28.04
C LYS A 213 -0.33 9.71 28.16
N ASP A 214 -1.17 8.77 28.60
CA ASP A 214 -0.76 7.38 28.85
C ASP A 214 -0.67 6.62 27.52
N VAL A 215 -1.53 6.94 26.55
CA VAL A 215 -1.43 6.46 25.16
C VAL A 215 -0.14 6.97 24.53
N LEU A 216 0.16 8.27 24.60
CA LEU A 216 1.36 8.87 24.02
C LEU A 216 2.65 8.30 24.63
N ALA A 217 2.67 8.12 25.96
CA ALA A 217 3.78 7.46 26.65
C ALA A 217 3.98 6.01 26.18
N TYR A 218 2.88 5.29 25.92
CA TYR A 218 2.92 3.95 25.35
C TYR A 218 3.46 3.94 23.91
N LEU A 219 2.99 4.86 23.05
CA LEU A 219 3.50 5.03 21.69
C LEU A 219 5.01 5.28 21.69
N GLY A 220 5.49 6.17 22.56
CA GLY A 220 6.93 6.42 22.73
C GLY A 220 7.71 5.19 23.19
N SER A 221 7.15 4.40 24.12
CA SER A 221 7.77 3.15 24.57
C SER A 221 7.85 2.11 23.44
N ALA A 222 6.82 2.00 22.61
CA ALA A 222 6.81 1.13 21.43
C ALA A 222 7.82 1.61 20.38
N GLN A 223 7.91 2.91 20.12
CA GLN A 223 8.90 3.45 19.19
C GLN A 223 10.34 3.18 19.67
N LEU A 224 10.63 3.40 20.96
CA LEU A 224 11.95 3.10 21.53
C LEU A 224 12.28 1.61 21.44
N TYR A 225 11.29 0.74 21.68
CA TYR A 225 11.44 -0.70 21.49
C TYR A 225 11.85 -1.03 20.05
N TRP A 226 11.14 -0.50 19.05
CA TRP A 226 11.46 -0.75 17.66
C TRP A 226 12.82 -0.19 17.28
N LYS A 227 13.15 1.04 17.67
CA LYS A 227 14.47 1.65 17.37
C LYS A 227 15.64 0.90 18.01
N GLY A 228 15.42 0.36 19.21
CA GLY A 228 16.38 -0.50 19.92
C GLY A 228 16.38 -1.96 19.49
N SER A 229 15.56 -2.34 18.51
CA SER A 229 15.28 -3.73 18.22
C SER A 229 16.47 -4.48 17.60
N GLY A 230 17.32 -3.77 16.88
CA GLY A 230 18.33 -4.38 16.02
C GLY A 230 17.72 -5.18 14.86
N LEU A 231 16.41 -5.06 14.62
CA LEU A 231 15.73 -5.67 13.49
C LEU A 231 16.39 -5.21 12.19
N LYS A 232 16.76 -6.17 11.35
CA LYS A 232 17.35 -5.97 10.03
C LYS A 232 16.69 -6.92 9.06
N ARG A 233 16.53 -6.49 7.82
CA ARG A 233 15.97 -7.32 6.75
C ARG A 233 16.76 -7.11 5.47
N SER A 234 16.84 -8.16 4.68
CA SER A 234 17.36 -8.07 3.33
C SER A 234 16.64 -9.11 2.47
N THR A 235 16.42 -8.77 1.20
CA THR A 235 15.87 -9.68 0.21
C THR A 235 16.77 -9.70 -1.01
N LEU A 236 16.89 -10.86 -1.65
CA LEU A 236 17.73 -11.10 -2.82
C LEU A 236 16.87 -11.78 -3.87
N ILE A 237 16.89 -11.23 -5.08
CA ILE A 237 16.31 -11.82 -6.29
C ILE A 237 17.47 -12.11 -7.23
N VAL A 238 17.58 -13.35 -7.70
CA VAL A 238 18.55 -13.76 -8.71
C VAL A 238 17.82 -14.20 -9.98
N PRO A 239 18.47 -14.15 -11.16
CA PRO A 239 17.84 -14.65 -12.39
C PRO A 239 17.47 -16.13 -12.28
N ALA A 240 16.38 -16.51 -12.93
CA ALA A 240 15.97 -17.90 -13.05
C ALA A 240 17.09 -18.75 -13.67
N GLY A 241 17.41 -19.88 -13.04
CA GLY A 241 18.49 -20.76 -13.47
C GLY A 241 19.90 -20.29 -13.12
N TYR A 242 20.04 -19.19 -12.38
CA TYR A 242 21.32 -18.76 -11.82
C TYR A 242 21.96 -19.87 -10.99
N ARG A 243 23.28 -20.04 -11.13
CA ARG A 243 24.07 -21.05 -10.41
C ARG A 243 24.88 -20.36 -9.31
N PRO A 244 24.63 -20.68 -8.01
CA PRO A 244 25.46 -20.19 -6.91
C PRO A 244 26.95 -20.44 -7.19
N GLY A 245 27.83 -19.49 -6.85
CA GLY A 245 29.25 -19.58 -7.19
C GLY A 245 29.62 -18.97 -8.55
N THR A 246 28.65 -18.47 -9.32
CA THR A 246 28.92 -17.81 -10.61
C THR A 246 28.85 -16.30 -10.43
N PRO A 247 29.89 -15.52 -10.74
CA PRO A 247 29.81 -14.06 -10.59
C PRO A 247 28.65 -13.48 -11.40
N ILE A 248 27.87 -12.60 -10.77
CA ILE A 248 26.74 -11.88 -11.39
C ILE A 248 26.75 -10.41 -10.96
N PRO A 249 26.41 -9.45 -11.85
CA PRO A 249 26.24 -8.06 -11.44
C PRO A 249 25.13 -7.94 -10.39
N LEU A 250 25.39 -7.13 -9.35
CA LEU A 250 24.45 -6.89 -8.26
C LEU A 250 23.93 -5.45 -8.31
N VAL A 251 22.61 -5.30 -8.28
CA VAL A 251 21.90 -4.02 -8.16
C VAL A 251 21.34 -3.89 -6.75
N VAL A 252 21.67 -2.78 -6.07
CA VAL A 252 21.22 -2.52 -4.69
C VAL A 252 20.05 -1.55 -4.70
N GLY A 253 18.89 -2.00 -4.20
CA GLY A 253 17.69 -1.22 -3.99
C GLY A 253 17.61 -0.67 -2.57
N LEU A 254 17.37 0.64 -2.45
CA LEU A 254 17.19 1.34 -1.17
C LEU A 254 15.77 1.92 -1.13
N HIS A 255 14.96 1.42 -0.21
CA HIS A 255 13.58 1.86 -0.07
C HIS A 255 13.46 3.26 0.54
N GLY A 256 12.28 3.89 0.40
CA GLY A 256 11.99 5.20 0.98
C GLY A 256 11.71 5.18 2.50
N TYR A 257 11.28 6.33 3.02
CA TYR A 257 10.93 6.51 4.43
C TYR A 257 9.82 5.55 4.89
N ARG A 258 10.02 4.92 6.06
CA ARG A 258 9.08 3.99 6.71
C ARG A 258 8.59 2.85 5.83
N HIS A 259 9.46 2.37 4.96
CA HIS A 259 9.22 1.23 4.09
C HIS A 259 10.09 0.04 4.49
N TYR A 260 9.99 -1.07 3.76
CA TYR A 260 10.76 -2.29 4.00
C TYR A 260 11.25 -2.92 2.67
N PRO A 261 12.29 -3.78 2.71
CA PRO A 261 12.93 -4.32 1.50
C PRO A 261 11.99 -5.11 0.59
N GLU A 262 11.16 -5.97 1.17
CA GLU A 262 10.27 -6.87 0.44
C GLU A 262 9.08 -6.15 -0.19
N GLY A 263 8.70 -4.99 0.33
CA GLY A 263 7.73 -4.14 -0.34
C GLY A 263 8.34 -3.41 -1.55
N PHE A 264 9.67 -3.26 -1.59
CA PHE A 264 10.38 -2.52 -2.63
C PHE A 264 10.79 -3.42 -3.79
N LEU A 265 11.27 -4.63 -3.48
CA LEU A 265 11.51 -5.68 -4.48
C LEU A 265 10.36 -6.69 -4.46
N ASP A 266 9.38 -6.45 -5.33
CA ASP A 266 8.25 -7.34 -5.53
C ASP A 266 8.49 -8.33 -6.69
N GLU A 267 7.43 -9.03 -7.10
CA GLU A 267 7.48 -10.08 -8.12
C GLU A 267 7.90 -9.55 -9.52
N ASP A 268 7.69 -8.26 -9.82
CA ASP A 268 8.05 -7.70 -11.13
C ASP A 268 9.58 -7.61 -11.30
N TYR A 269 10.32 -7.56 -10.19
CA TYR A 269 11.79 -7.57 -10.21
C TYR A 269 12.39 -8.91 -10.64
N GLN A 270 11.64 -10.02 -10.58
CA GLN A 270 12.12 -11.29 -11.11
C GLN A 270 12.27 -11.22 -12.64
N GLN A 271 11.30 -10.63 -13.34
CA GLN A 271 11.36 -10.47 -14.80
C GLN A 271 12.54 -9.56 -15.21
N LEU A 272 12.78 -8.51 -14.42
CA LEU A 272 13.93 -7.62 -14.61
C LEU A 272 15.25 -8.37 -14.38
N ALA A 273 15.35 -9.16 -13.31
CA ALA A 273 16.54 -9.97 -13.02
C ALA A 273 16.87 -10.90 -14.18
N ASP A 274 15.86 -11.63 -14.67
CA ASP A 274 15.98 -12.56 -15.79
C ASP A 274 16.43 -11.85 -17.07
N SER A 275 15.75 -10.75 -17.44
CA SER A 275 16.01 -10.03 -18.69
C SER A 275 17.37 -9.35 -18.74
N LEU A 276 17.85 -8.85 -17.59
CA LEU A 276 19.11 -8.13 -17.49
C LEU A 276 20.28 -9.03 -17.07
N SER A 277 20.00 -10.27 -16.65
CA SER A 277 20.99 -11.17 -16.06
C SER A 277 21.73 -10.53 -14.87
N VAL A 278 20.98 -9.88 -13.98
CA VAL A 278 21.50 -9.23 -12.77
C VAL A 278 20.79 -9.78 -11.53
N ALA A 279 21.47 -9.74 -10.39
CA ALA A 279 20.84 -9.94 -9.09
C ALA A 279 20.36 -8.59 -8.52
N PHE A 280 19.22 -8.59 -7.85
CA PHE A 280 18.73 -7.44 -7.08
C PHE A 280 18.78 -7.76 -5.59
N VAL A 281 19.36 -6.87 -4.80
CA VAL A 281 19.28 -6.91 -3.34
C VAL A 281 18.56 -5.68 -2.84
N ALA A 282 17.66 -5.82 -1.87
CA ALA A 282 17.18 -4.69 -1.07
C ALA A 282 17.47 -4.92 0.40
N VAL A 283 17.81 -3.83 1.08
CA VAL A 283 18.27 -3.83 2.47
C VAL A 283 17.40 -2.88 3.28
N SER A 284 17.07 -3.25 4.51
CA SER A 284 16.32 -2.39 5.42
C SER A 284 17.10 -1.13 5.77
N GLY A 285 16.39 -0.06 6.10
CA GLY A 285 16.97 1.07 6.81
C GLY A 285 17.65 0.65 8.14
N THR A 286 18.58 1.47 8.61
CA THR A 286 19.36 1.22 9.85
C THR A 286 18.55 1.40 11.13
N ILE A 287 17.42 2.11 11.06
CA ILE A 287 16.55 2.42 12.18
C ILE A 287 15.20 1.73 11.95
N PRO A 288 14.96 0.56 12.57
CA PRO A 288 13.63 -0.04 12.61
C PRO A 288 12.66 0.83 13.43
N GLU A 289 11.52 1.15 12.85
CA GLU A 289 10.42 1.90 13.49
C GLU A 289 9.18 1.04 13.73
N GLY A 290 9.13 -0.14 13.12
CA GLY A 290 8.10 -1.16 13.24
C GLY A 290 8.56 -2.47 12.58
N PRO A 291 7.75 -3.53 12.57
CA PRO A 291 8.13 -4.79 11.93
C PRO A 291 8.33 -4.67 10.41
N ASN A 292 7.59 -3.75 9.79
CA ASN A 292 7.62 -3.45 8.35
C ASN A 292 7.94 -1.97 8.06
N ALA A 293 8.55 -1.24 9.00
CA ALA A 293 8.86 0.17 8.83
C ALA A 293 10.31 0.43 9.23
N PHE A 294 11.11 0.91 8.28
CA PHE A 294 12.52 1.23 8.49
C PHE A 294 12.84 2.63 7.96
N GLN A 295 13.79 3.29 8.62
CA GLN A 295 14.33 4.58 8.22
C GLN A 295 15.85 4.51 8.09
N TRP A 296 16.39 5.29 7.15
CA TRP A 296 17.82 5.54 7.03
C TRP A 296 18.26 6.60 8.03
N ASP A 297 19.37 6.37 8.73
CA ASP A 297 19.91 7.32 9.69
C ASP A 297 20.41 8.58 8.96
N GLU A 298 19.60 9.64 8.98
CA GLU A 298 19.92 10.90 8.28
C GLU A 298 21.06 11.66 8.96
N GLN A 299 21.37 11.33 10.21
CA GLN A 299 22.43 11.98 10.99
C GLN A 299 23.77 11.25 10.84
N ASP A 300 23.75 9.93 10.57
CA ASP A 300 24.94 9.11 10.35
C ASP A 300 24.86 8.30 9.05
N VAL A 301 25.22 8.95 7.94
CA VAL A 301 25.30 8.31 6.63
C VAL A 301 26.33 7.17 6.60
N SER A 302 27.41 7.27 7.39
CA SER A 302 28.45 6.24 7.43
C SER A 302 27.91 4.94 8.00
N ARG A 303 27.06 5.01 9.02
CA ARG A 303 26.33 3.86 9.57
C ARG A 303 25.44 3.19 8.52
N ASN A 304 24.77 3.97 7.66
CA ASN A 304 23.95 3.41 6.57
C ASN A 304 24.82 2.65 5.56
N ILE A 305 25.95 3.24 5.14
CA ILE A 305 26.89 2.59 4.21
C ILE A 305 27.38 1.28 4.80
N GLN A 306 27.88 1.28 6.04
CA GLN A 306 28.35 0.06 6.72
C GLN A 306 27.25 -0.99 6.85
N HIS A 307 25.99 -0.57 7.04
CA HIS A 307 24.87 -1.51 7.10
C HIS A 307 24.63 -2.19 5.76
N VAL A 308 24.63 -1.42 4.67
CA VAL A 308 24.46 -1.94 3.30
C VAL A 308 25.63 -2.85 2.92
N GLU A 309 26.87 -2.44 3.18
CA GLU A 309 28.06 -3.26 2.92
C GLU A 309 28.01 -4.58 3.67
N ARG A 310 27.59 -4.57 4.94
CA ARG A 310 27.41 -5.79 5.73
C ARG A 310 26.35 -6.70 5.10
N ALA A 311 25.20 -6.17 4.72
CA ALA A 311 24.13 -6.95 4.10
C ALA A 311 24.58 -7.57 2.77
N ILE A 312 25.30 -6.81 1.94
CA ILE A 312 25.89 -7.32 0.69
C ILE A 312 26.91 -8.44 1.00
N SER A 313 27.77 -8.26 1.99
CA SER A 313 28.75 -9.26 2.40
C SER A 313 28.09 -10.56 2.88
N GLU A 314 27.05 -10.47 3.70
CA GLU A 314 26.27 -11.63 4.16
C GLU A 314 25.60 -12.39 3.00
N LEU A 315 25.16 -11.68 1.96
CA LEU A 315 24.54 -12.25 0.78
C LEU A 315 25.54 -12.67 -0.31
N SER A 316 26.80 -12.24 -0.23
CA SER A 316 27.81 -12.46 -1.27
C SER A 316 28.00 -13.94 -1.58
N SER A 317 28.03 -14.80 -0.56
CA SER A 317 28.13 -16.27 -0.72
C SER A 317 27.02 -16.91 -1.57
N GLN A 318 25.92 -16.18 -1.82
CA GLN A 318 24.83 -16.63 -2.67
C GLN A 318 24.98 -16.17 -4.12
N VAL A 319 25.85 -15.19 -4.40
CA VAL A 319 26.01 -14.53 -5.71
C VAL A 319 27.46 -14.55 -6.25
N THR A 320 28.42 -15.09 -5.49
CA THR A 320 29.84 -15.21 -5.86
C THR A 320 30.30 -16.65 -5.83
#